data_AF-A0A200QIV4-F1
#
_entry.id   AF-A0A200QIV4-F1
#
_cell.length_a   1.000
_cell.length_b   1.000
_cell.length_c   1.000
_cell.angle_alpha   90.00
_cell.angle_beta   90.00
_cell.angle_gamma   90.00
#
_symmetry.space_group_name_H-M   'P 1'
#
loop_
_entity.id
_entity.type
_entity.pdbx_description
1 polymer ?
#
loop_
_entity_poly.entity_id
_entity_poly.type
_entity_poly.pdbx_seq_one_letter_code
_entity_poly.pdbx_strand_id
1 'polypeptide(L)' 'MYLYDQLMPSIQAIADKEGAEKEIGVIDPLGIKLGSRKYYRYMGSLTTPPCTEGVIWTIVKKCPFIEQATQD' A
#
# COMPACT_ATOMS: atom_id res chain seq x y z
N MET A 1 -6.08 9.76 -7.27
CA MET A 1 -5.24 9.75 -6.05
C MET A 1 -6.07 9.91 -4.77
N TYR A 2 -7.41 9.89 -4.83
CA TYR A 2 -8.30 10.13 -3.69
C TYR A 2 -8.02 9.31 -2.42
N LEU A 3 -7.68 8.02 -2.56
CA LEU A 3 -7.37 7.19 -1.40
C LEU A 3 -6.03 7.57 -0.72
N TYR A 4 -5.06 8.07 -1.48
CA TYR A 4 -3.81 8.58 -0.92
C TYR A 4 -4.09 9.79 -0.02
N ASP A 5 -4.91 10.72 -0.51
CA ASP A 5 -5.29 11.92 0.22
C ASP A 5 -6.06 11.60 1.53
N GLN A 6 -6.83 10.51 1.56
CA GLN A 6 -7.52 10.03 2.76
C GLN A 6 -6.57 9.38 3.78
N LEU A 7 -5.55 8.66 3.33
CA LEU A 7 -4.66 7.89 4.21
C LEU A 7 -3.47 8.71 4.73
N MET A 8 -2.92 9.62 3.93
CA MET A 8 -1.67 10.33 4.26
C MET A 8 -1.71 11.09 5.58
N PRO A 9 -2.77 11.84 5.93
CA PRO A 9 -2.81 12.55 7.21
C PRO A 9 -2.73 11.61 8.42
N SER A 10 -3.27 10.40 8.30
CA SER A 10 -3.22 9.40 9.36
C SER A 10 -1.86 8.72 9.45
N ILE A 11 -1.22 8.44 8.32
CA ILE A 11 0.15 7.91 8.28
C ILE A 11 1.14 8.91 8.85
N GLN A 12 1.06 10.19 8.46
CA GLN A 12 1.93 11.25 8.99
C GLN A 12 1.79 11.41 10.50
N ALA A 13 0.57 11.26 11.05
CA ALA A 13 0.33 11.40 12.49
C ALA A 13 1.01 10.32 13.36
N ILE A 14 1.39 9.18 12.76
CA ILE A 14 2.03 8.04 13.43
C ILE A 14 3.46 7.76 12.93
N ALA A 15 3.94 8.48 11.91
CA ALA A 15 5.20 8.17 11.22
C ALA A 15 6.43 8.10 12.15
N ASP A 16 6.49 8.98 13.16
CA ASP A 16 7.63 9.07 14.10
C ASP A 16 7.40 8.33 15.42
N LYS A 17 6.33 7.52 15.52
CA LYS A 17 5.92 6.86 16.76
C LYS A 17 5.88 5.35 16.58
N GLU A 18 6.84 4.67 17.18
CA GLU A 18 6.87 3.20 17.18
C GLU A 18 5.70 2.65 18.01
N GLY A 19 4.98 1.68 17.45
CA GLY A 19 3.83 1.04 18.10
C GLY A 19 2.57 1.92 18.23
N ALA A 20 2.53 3.10 17.61
CA ALA A 20 1.34 3.94 17.62
C ALA A 20 0.28 3.44 16.62
N GLU A 21 -0.97 3.42 17.07
CA GLU A 21 -2.13 3.06 16.26
C GLU A 21 -3.09 4.24 16.15
N LYS A 22 -3.79 4.34 15.01
CA LYS A 22 -4.79 5.36 14.75
C LYS A 22 -5.97 4.77 14.00
N GLU A 23 -7.18 5.00 14.51
CA GLU A 23 -8.40 4.58 13.84
C GLU A 23 -8.69 5.51 12.66
N ILE A 24 -8.86 4.94 11.46
CA ILE A 24 -9.02 5.68 10.19
C ILE A 24 -10.43 5.57 9.60
N GLY A 25 -11.36 4.91 10.31
CA GLY A 25 -12.72 4.69 9.86
C GLY A 25 -12.82 3.71 8.68
N VAL A 26 -13.91 3.82 7.90
CA VAL A 26 -14.15 2.97 6.74
C VAL A 26 -13.45 3.57 5.52
N ILE A 27 -12.59 2.77 4.90
CA ILE A 27 -11.83 3.15 3.71
C ILE A 27 -12.05 2.08 2.64
N ASP A 28 -12.38 2.49 1.42
CA ASP A 28 -12.50 1.60 0.27
C ASP A 28 -11.12 1.38 -0.40
N PRO A 29 -10.52 0.17 -0.30
CA PRO A 29 -9.23 -0.11 -0.93
C PRO A 29 -9.26 0.00 -2.46
N LEU A 30 -10.43 -0.14 -3.10
CA LEU A 30 -10.58 0.02 -4.55
C LEU A 30 -10.40 1.48 -5.01
N GLY A 31 -10.35 2.43 -4.07
CA GLY A 31 -9.95 3.81 -4.33
C GLY A 31 -8.52 3.95 -4.87
N ILE A 32 -7.65 2.94 -4.69
CA ILE A 32 -6.34 2.87 -5.34
C ILE A 32 -6.56 2.50 -6.81
N LYS A 33 -6.38 3.50 -7.68
CA LYS A 33 -6.43 3.30 -9.13
C LYS A 33 -5.15 2.61 -9.60
N LEU A 34 -5.15 1.27 -9.56
CA LEU A 34 -4.15 0.43 -10.22
C LEU A 34 -4.28 0.65 -11.73
N GLY A 35 -3.42 1.49 -12.31
CA GLY A 35 -3.50 1.96 -13.70
C GLY A 35 -3.41 0.87 -14.80
N SER A 36 -3.45 -0.41 -14.43
CA SER A 36 -3.51 -1.57 -15.31
C SER A 36 -4.26 -2.71 -14.63
N ARG A 37 -5.09 -3.42 -15.41
CA ARG A 37 -5.69 -4.70 -14.98
C ARG A 37 -4.81 -5.92 -15.28
N LYS A 38 -3.73 -5.74 -16.03
CA LYS A 38 -2.75 -6.82 -16.30
C LYS A 38 -1.86 -7.00 -15.07
N TYR A 39 -1.69 -8.24 -14.64
CA TYR A 39 -0.86 -8.63 -13.51
C TYR A 39 -0.10 -9.93 -13.82
N TYR A 40 1.00 -10.15 -13.09
CA TYR A 40 1.71 -11.43 -13.02
C TYR A 40 1.33 -12.12 -11.71
N ARG A 41 1.27 -13.45 -11.71
CA ARG A 41 0.92 -14.23 -10.52
C ARG A 41 1.87 -15.39 -10.34
N TYR A 42 2.36 -15.58 -9.12
CA TYR A 42 3.26 -16.70 -8.78
C TYR A 42 3.09 -17.14 -7.33
N MET A 43 3.44 -18.41 -7.06
CA MET A 43 3.55 -18.95 -5.71
C MET A 43 4.91 -18.56 -5.14
N GLY A 44 4.94 -17.95 -3.96
CA GLY A 44 6.17 -17.55 -3.27
C GLY A 44 6.03 -17.63 -1.75
N SER A 45 6.83 -16.82 -1.06
CA SER A 45 6.88 -16.74 0.40
C SER A 45 6.55 -15.36 0.93
N LEU A 46 6.36 -15.26 2.25
CA LEU A 46 6.38 -13.99 2.96
C LEU A 46 7.75 -13.30 2.80
N THR A 47 7.74 -11.98 2.61
CA THR A 47 8.97 -11.18 2.45
C THR A 47 9.59 -10.75 3.77
N THR A 48 8.96 -11.12 4.90
CA THR A 48 9.46 -10.89 6.25
C THR A 48 9.60 -12.24 6.95
N PRO A 49 10.55 -12.39 7.88
CA PRO A 49 10.64 -13.57 8.73
C PRO A 49 9.26 -13.90 9.34
N PRO A 50 8.85 -15.18 9.34
CA PRO A 50 9.64 -16.40 9.09
C PRO A 50 9.77 -16.82 7.61
N CYS A 51 9.45 -15.97 6.64
CA CYS A 51 9.59 -16.25 5.20
C CYS A 51 8.81 -17.50 4.74
N THR A 52 7.66 -17.80 5.37
CA THR A 52 6.85 -18.98 5.07
C THR A 52 6.38 -19.00 3.62
N GLU A 53 6.50 -20.16 2.98
CA GLU A 53 6.03 -20.42 1.61
C GLU A 53 4.50 -20.63 1.53
N GLY A 54 3.94 -20.50 0.34
CA GLY A 54 2.51 -20.72 0.06
C GLY A 54 1.72 -19.45 -0.22
N VAL A 55 2.39 -18.30 -0.38
CA VAL A 55 1.75 -17.01 -0.70
C VAL A 55 1.54 -16.90 -2.21
N ILE A 56 0.31 -16.62 -2.65
CA ILE A 56 0.02 -16.26 -4.04
C ILE A 56 0.24 -14.75 -4.21
N TRP A 57 1.35 -14.36 -4.83
CA TRP A 57 1.65 -12.96 -5.13
C TRP A 57 0.95 -12.52 -6.42
N THR A 58 0.24 -11.40 -6.36
CA THR A 58 -0.34 -10.72 -7.54
C THR A 58 0.36 -9.39 -7.76
N ILE A 59 1.18 -9.29 -8.80
CA ILE A 59 1.99 -8.09 -9.10
C ILE A 59 1.38 -7.37 -10.30
N VAL A 60 0.96 -6.12 -10.13
CA VAL A 60 0.37 -5.30 -11.19
C VAL A 60 1.44 -4.87 -12.19
N LYS A 61 1.17 -4.99 -13.50
CA LYS A 61 2.14 -4.69 -14.57
C LYS A 61 2.51 -3.20 -14.70
N LYS A 62 1.60 -2.29 -14.35
CA LYS A 62 1.81 -0.84 -14.41
C LYS A 62 1.39 -0.21 -13.10
N CYS A 63 2.33 0.47 -12.44
CA CYS A 63 2.06 1.26 -11.25
C CYS A 63 1.61 2.68 -11.64
N PRO A 64 0.63 3.29 -10.96
CA PRO A 64 0.38 4.73 -11.09
C PRO A 64 1.61 5.53 -10.64
N PHE A 65 1.83 6.69 -11.27
CA PHE A 65 2.81 7.66 -10.80
C PHE A 65 2.26 8.37 -9.55
N ILE A 66 3.10 8.53 -8.53
CA ILE A 66 2.81 9.38 -7.37
C ILE A 66 3.63 10.65 -7.58
N GLU A 67 2.96 11.79 -7.76
CA GLU A 67 3.62 13.08 -7.69
C GLU A 67 4.04 13.32 -6.24
N GLN A 68 5.35 13.42 -5.98
CA GLN A 68 5.82 13.91 -4.70
C GLN A 68 5.49 15.40 -4.61
N ALA A 69 4.72 15.80 -3.61
CA ALA A 69 4.89 17.15 -3.08
C ALA A 69 6.28 17.17 -2.43
N THR A 70 7.13 18.09 -2.89
CA THR A 70 8.48 18.32 -2.39
C THR A 70 8.49 18.22 -0.86
N GLN A 71 9.32 17.32 -0.35
CA GLN A 71 9.63 17.30 1.07
C GLN A 71 10.63 18.43 1.33
N ASP A 72 10.10 19.64 1.47
CA ASP A 72 10.81 20.80 2.03
C ASP A 72 10.52 20.90 3.53
#